data_AF-A0A438DT59-F1
#
_entry.id   AF-A0A438DT59-F1
#
_cell.length_a   1.000
_cell.length_b   1.000
_cell.length_c   1.000
_cell.angle_alpha   90.00
_cell.angle_beta   90.00
_cell.angle_gamma   90.00
#
_symmetry.space_group_name_H-M   'P 1'
#
loop_
_entity.id
_entity.type
_entity.pdbx_description
1 polymer ?
#
loop_
_entity_poly.entity_id
_entity_poly.type
_entity_poly.pdbx_seq_one_letter_code
_entity_poly.pdbx_strand_id
1 'polypeptide(L)'
;MRALDGVITWEDFDGTLVVSLPAKFMMPEIERYMGISYLRIHLRLYSTVMRAHGLDEAQMVMFFPMSLSGVAQHWFASLDISRRRTWDDLTQKFLRQFAFNIVIDVLRRELEALRQRLEESVTSFSSL
;
A
#
# COMPACT_ATOMS: atom_id res chain seq x y z
N MET A 1 30.77 -29.45 11.29
CA MET A 1 29.68 -28.87 10.46
C MET A 1 29.50 -27.43 10.91
N ARG A 2 30.13 -26.46 10.22
CA ARG A 2 30.00 -25.03 10.53
C ARG A 2 28.70 -24.53 9.91
N ALA A 3 27.79 -23.99 10.71
CA ALA A 3 26.66 -23.23 10.21
C ALA A 3 27.21 -21.91 9.65
N LEU A 4 27.03 -21.69 8.35
CA LEU A 4 27.25 -20.38 7.73
C LEU A 4 26.01 -19.55 8.05
N ASP A 5 26.16 -18.54 8.91
CA ASP A 5 25.18 -17.46 9.08
C ASP A 5 25.09 -16.69 7.75
N GLY A 6 24.25 -17.20 6.86
CA GLY A 6 24.00 -16.64 5.54
C GLY A 6 23.19 -15.36 5.65
N VAL A 7 23.88 -14.24 5.85
CA VAL A 7 23.36 -12.93 5.47
C VAL A 7 23.15 -12.96 3.96
N ILE A 8 21.90 -13.00 3.52
CA ILE A 8 21.56 -12.88 2.09
C ILE A 8 21.70 -11.41 1.75
N THR A 9 22.78 -11.07 1.03
CA THR A 9 22.97 -9.78 0.39
C THR A 9 21.98 -9.67 -0.75
N TRP A 10 20.88 -8.95 -0.53
CA TRP A 10 20.02 -8.52 -1.62
C TRP A 10 20.70 -7.34 -2.32
N GLU A 11 21.02 -7.52 -3.60
CA GLU A 11 21.55 -6.46 -4.45
C GLU A 11 20.37 -5.58 -4.89
N ASP A 12 20.36 -4.32 -4.47
CA ASP A 12 19.29 -3.36 -4.75
C ASP A 12 19.59 -2.54 -6.02
N PHE A 13 18.54 -2.07 -6.68
CA PHE A 13 18.55 -1.36 -7.98
C PHE A 13 19.34 -0.03 -8.03
N ASP A 14 19.92 0.45 -6.93
CA ASP A 14 20.71 1.70 -6.88
C ASP A 14 21.97 1.64 -5.99
N GLY A 15 22.35 0.45 -5.50
CA GLY A 15 23.69 0.22 -4.95
C GLY A 15 24.03 0.79 -3.57
N THR A 16 23.13 1.41 -2.78
CA THR A 16 23.40 1.62 -1.32
C THR A 16 22.16 1.91 -0.46
N LEU A 17 21.77 0.97 0.41
CA LEU A 17 21.64 1.08 1.88
C LEU A 17 21.33 -0.33 2.43
N VAL A 18 22.38 -1.06 2.83
CA VAL A 18 22.27 -2.45 3.29
C VAL A 18 21.91 -2.46 4.78
N VAL A 19 20.63 -2.62 5.10
CA VAL A 19 20.22 -3.14 6.41
C VAL A 19 20.11 -4.65 6.28
N SER A 20 20.93 -5.37 7.06
CA SER A 20 20.92 -6.83 7.08
C SER A 20 19.56 -7.33 7.59
N LEU A 21 18.83 -8.04 6.73
CA LEU A 21 17.65 -8.76 7.16
C LEU A 21 18.02 -10.04 7.90
N PRO A 22 17.24 -10.46 8.90
CA PRO A 22 17.34 -11.81 9.43
C PRO A 22 17.20 -12.81 8.28
N ALA A 23 18.07 -13.82 8.22
CA ALA A 23 18.11 -14.84 7.16
C ALA A 23 16.79 -15.62 6.96
N LYS A 24 15.79 -15.41 7.84
CA LYS A 24 14.48 -16.04 7.83
C LYS A 24 13.33 -15.07 7.54
N PHE A 25 13.60 -13.81 7.19
CA PHE A 25 12.55 -12.88 6.84
C PHE A 25 11.90 -13.33 5.54
N MET A 26 10.65 -13.77 5.64
CA MET A 26 9.76 -13.97 4.51
C MET A 26 8.84 -12.77 4.44
N MET A 27 8.72 -12.19 3.25
CA MET A 27 7.73 -11.14 3.02
C MET A 27 6.35 -11.70 3.39
N PRO A 28 5.63 -11.07 4.34
CA PRO A 28 4.28 -11.47 4.66
C PRO A 28 3.40 -11.37 3.41
N GLU A 29 2.49 -12.32 3.22
CA GLU A 29 1.57 -12.31 2.09
C GLU A 29 0.59 -11.14 2.26
N ILE A 30 0.95 -10.01 1.67
CA ILE A 30 0.09 -8.84 1.52
C ILE A 30 -0.40 -8.88 0.08
N GLU A 31 -1.71 -8.97 -0.09
CA GLU A 31 -2.33 -8.91 -1.42
C GLU A 31 -1.82 -7.65 -2.15
N ARG A 32 -1.31 -7.86 -3.37
CA ARG A 32 -0.69 -6.76 -4.13
C ARG A 32 -1.76 -5.75 -4.52
N TYR A 33 -1.46 -4.47 -4.33
CA TYR A 33 -2.35 -3.40 -4.75
C TYR A 33 -2.51 -3.39 -6.28
N MET A 34 -3.67 -3.83 -6.76
CA MET A 34 -4.02 -3.90 -8.20
C MET A 34 -4.72 -2.65 -8.73
N GLY A 35 -4.68 -1.52 -8.02
CA GLY A 35 -5.32 -0.27 -8.47
C GLY A 35 -6.78 -0.09 -8.08
N ILE A 36 -7.44 -1.15 -7.58
CA ILE A 36 -8.86 -1.18 -7.19
C ILE A 36 -9.09 -1.17 -5.68
N SER A 37 -8.07 -1.48 -4.88
CA SER A 37 -8.19 -1.56 -3.42
C SER A 37 -8.29 -0.16 -2.79
N TYR A 38 -8.92 -0.03 -1.63
CA TYR A 38 -8.88 1.22 -0.87
C TYR A 38 -7.43 1.54 -0.48
N LEU A 39 -6.81 2.52 -1.14
CA LEU A 39 -5.43 2.94 -0.90
C LEU A 39 -5.08 3.09 0.60
N ARG A 40 -6.00 3.67 1.37
CA ARG A 40 -5.83 3.84 2.83
C ARG A 40 -5.85 2.52 3.59
N ILE A 41 -6.65 1.55 3.15
CA ILE A 41 -6.69 0.21 3.74
C ILE A 41 -5.39 -0.54 3.41
N HIS A 42 -4.92 -0.46 2.17
CA HIS A 42 -3.64 -1.05 1.75
C HIS A 42 -2.48 -0.53 2.61
N LEU A 43 -2.34 0.79 2.70
CA LEU A 43 -1.30 1.43 3.51
C LEU A 43 -1.40 1.04 5.00
N ARG A 44 -2.63 1.00 5.55
CA ARG A 44 -2.86 0.60 6.95
C ARG A 44 -2.46 -0.86 7.18
N LEU A 45 -2.91 -1.78 6.32
CA LEU A 45 -2.61 -3.21 6.42
C LEU A 45 -1.10 -3.42 6.32
N TYR A 46 -0.46 -2.87 5.28
CA TYR A 46 0.98 -2.95 5.09
C TYR A 46 1.76 -2.48 6.31
N SER A 47 1.45 -1.27 6.79
CA SER A 47 2.17 -0.68 7.92
C SER A 47 1.94 -1.42 9.24
N THR A 48 0.78 -2.05 9.43
CA THR A 48 0.48 -2.87 10.61
C THR A 48 1.31 -4.15 10.58
N VAL A 49 1.31 -4.84 9.44
CA VAL A 49 2.02 -6.11 9.25
C VAL A 49 3.53 -5.90 9.41
N MET A 50 4.12 -4.93 8.73
CA MET A 50 5.57 -4.70 8.81
C MET A 50 6.04 -4.34 10.23
N ARG A 51 5.27 -3.51 10.96
CA ARG A 51 5.59 -3.20 12.36
C ARG A 51 5.44 -4.41 13.28
N ALA A 52 4.46 -5.28 13.05
CA ALA A 52 4.33 -6.53 13.81
C ALA A 52 5.52 -7.47 13.61
N HIS A 53 6.19 -7.38 12.47
CA HIS A 53 7.45 -8.08 12.18
C HIS A 53 8.71 -7.34 12.67
N GLY A 54 8.56 -6.24 13.39
CA GLY A 54 9.67 -5.49 13.97
C GLY A 54 10.47 -4.65 12.97
N LEU A 55 9.92 -4.38 11.79
CA LEU A 55 10.58 -3.55 10.78
C LEU A 55 10.44 -2.07 11.10
N ASP A 56 11.53 -1.33 10.91
CA ASP A 56 11.57 0.13 11.04
C ASP A 56 11.05 0.84 9.78
N GLU A 57 10.96 2.18 9.83
CA GLU A 57 10.44 2.96 8.71
C GLU A 57 11.28 2.83 7.43
N ALA A 58 12.60 2.69 7.55
CA ALA A 58 13.48 2.56 6.40
C ALA A 58 13.24 1.23 5.68
N GLN A 59 13.12 0.15 6.45
CA GLN A 59 12.78 -1.17 5.94
C GLN A 59 11.38 -1.21 5.33
N MET A 60 10.41 -0.52 5.93
CA MET A 60 9.06 -0.37 5.37
C MET A 60 9.08 0.34 4.01
N VAL A 61 9.86 1.41 3.85
CA VAL A 61 10.02 2.08 2.55
C VAL A 61 10.65 1.13 1.53
N MET A 62 11.71 0.43 1.92
CA MET A 62 12.46 -0.50 1.07
C MET A 62 11.56 -1.63 0.53
N PHE A 63 10.68 -2.18 1.38
CA PHE A 63 9.81 -3.29 0.99
C PHE A 63 8.47 -2.92 0.40
N PHE A 64 8.10 -1.64 0.41
CA PHE A 64 6.82 -1.19 -0.11
C PHE A 64 6.57 -1.62 -1.58
N PRO A 65 7.55 -1.61 -2.51
CA PRO A 65 7.34 -2.00 -3.91
C PRO A 65 6.87 -3.43 -4.10
N MET A 66 7.24 -4.32 -3.17
CA MET A 66 6.79 -5.72 -3.20
C MET A 66 5.29 -5.86 -2.93
N SER A 67 4.65 -4.84 -2.35
CA SER A 67 3.21 -4.78 -2.12
C SER A 67 2.41 -4.15 -3.27
N LEU A 68 3.07 -3.67 -4.34
CA LEU A 68 2.44 -2.93 -5.45
C LEU A 68 2.47 -3.74 -6.74
N SER A 69 1.55 -3.51 -7.67
CA SER A 69 1.66 -4.06 -9.03
C SER A 69 1.49 -2.99 -10.11
N GLY A 70 1.92 -3.31 -11.33
CA GLY A 70 1.72 -2.49 -12.52
C GLY A 70 2.14 -1.02 -12.36
N VAL A 71 1.22 -0.10 -12.63
CA VAL A 71 1.45 1.35 -12.63
C VAL A 71 1.95 1.86 -11.26
N ALA A 72 1.47 1.29 -10.16
CA ALA A 72 1.89 1.69 -8.82
C ALA A 72 3.36 1.30 -8.54
N GLN A 73 3.78 0.13 -9.02
CA GLN A 73 5.16 -0.32 -8.88
C GLN A 73 6.11 0.50 -9.76
N HIS A 74 5.72 0.78 -11.02
CA HIS A 74 6.49 1.66 -11.91
C HIS A 74 6.60 3.10 -11.37
N TRP A 75 5.53 3.63 -10.79
CA TRP A 75 5.56 4.93 -10.12
C TRP A 75 6.57 4.97 -8.97
N PHE A 76 6.65 3.90 -8.16
CA PHE A 76 7.63 3.87 -7.07
C PHE A 76 9.06 3.88 -7.62
N ALA A 77 9.32 3.09 -8.67
CA ALA A 77 10.64 3.00 -9.29
C ALA A 77 11.11 4.33 -9.91
N SER A 78 10.20 5.25 -10.24
CA SER A 78 10.55 6.57 -10.78
C SER A 78 10.78 7.65 -9.70
N LEU A 79 10.63 7.33 -8.41
CA LEU A 79 10.90 8.28 -7.33
C LEU A 79 12.39 8.40 -7.03
N ASP A 80 12.89 9.63 -6.91
CA ASP A 80 14.23 9.89 -6.36
C ASP A 80 14.35 9.34 -4.93
N ILE A 81 15.53 8.81 -4.56
CA ILE A 81 15.82 8.31 -3.19
C ILE A 81 15.53 9.38 -2.13
N SER A 82 15.83 10.65 -2.44
CA SER A 82 15.59 11.79 -1.55
C SER A 82 14.10 12.06 -1.27
N ARG A 83 13.19 11.49 -2.08
CA ARG A 83 11.73 11.60 -2.00
C ARG A 83 11.07 10.41 -1.30
N ARG A 84 11.84 9.47 -0.74
CA ARG A 84 11.35 8.31 0.02
C ARG A 84 12.03 8.16 1.38
N ARG A 85 12.37 9.28 2.05
CA ARG A 85 13.18 9.25 3.29
C ARG A 85 12.45 8.66 4.50
N THR A 86 11.13 8.85 4.56
CA THR A 86 10.30 8.36 5.67
C THR A 86 9.07 7.67 5.12
N TRP A 87 8.49 6.78 5.93
CA TRP A 87 7.22 6.14 5.59
C TRP A 87 6.13 7.20 5.34
N ASP A 88 6.08 8.24 6.17
CA ASP A 88 5.07 9.30 6.04
C ASP A 88 5.17 10.04 4.70
N ASP A 89 6.35 10.51 4.28
CA ASP A 89 6.53 11.22 3.01
C ASP A 89 6.15 10.33 1.81
N LEU A 90 6.55 9.06 1.84
CA LEU A 90 6.16 8.09 0.81
C LEU A 90 4.64 7.91 0.76
N THR A 91 3.97 7.69 1.90
CA THR A 91 2.52 7.48 1.93
C THR A 91 1.75 8.71 1.46
N GLN A 92 2.18 9.92 1.81
CA GLN A 92 1.56 11.15 1.36
C GLN A 92 1.67 11.30 -0.17
N LYS A 93 2.84 11.01 -0.75
CA LYS A 93 3.02 11.05 -2.21
C LYS A 93 2.18 9.99 -2.91
N PHE A 94 2.15 8.77 -2.38
CA PHE A 94 1.35 7.68 -2.92
C PHE A 94 -0.13 8.05 -2.93
N LEU A 95 -0.64 8.58 -1.82
CA LEU A 95 -2.00 9.10 -1.75
C LEU A 95 -2.21 10.23 -2.76
N ARG A 96 -1.35 11.24 -2.84
CA ARG A 96 -1.52 12.33 -3.82
C ARG A 96 -1.55 11.83 -5.27
N GLN A 97 -0.71 10.85 -5.60
CA GLN A 97 -0.65 10.28 -6.94
C GLN A 97 -1.92 9.51 -7.33
N PHE A 98 -2.51 8.80 -6.38
CA PHE A 98 -3.55 7.80 -6.67
C PHE A 98 -4.91 8.08 -5.97
N ALA A 99 -5.02 9.14 -5.18
CA ALA A 99 -6.24 9.51 -4.43
C ALA A 99 -7.39 9.97 -5.32
N PHE A 100 -7.14 10.23 -6.61
CA PHE A 100 -8.23 10.51 -7.56
C PHE A 100 -9.29 9.40 -7.56
N ASN A 101 -8.88 8.15 -7.29
CA ASN A 101 -9.82 7.03 -7.17
C ASN A 101 -10.64 7.03 -5.87
N ILE A 102 -10.13 7.64 -4.78
CA ILE A 102 -10.81 7.62 -3.47
C ILE A 102 -12.00 8.59 -3.45
N VAL A 103 -11.82 9.82 -3.95
CA VAL A 103 -12.90 10.82 -3.97
C VAL A 103 -14.02 10.35 -4.90
N ILE A 104 -13.66 9.78 -6.04
CA ILE A 104 -14.62 9.24 -7.00
C ILE A 104 -15.35 8.01 -6.44
N ASP A 105 -14.67 7.11 -5.71
CA ASP A 105 -15.33 5.94 -5.09
C ASP A 105 -16.27 6.33 -3.95
N VAL A 106 -15.86 7.27 -3.09
CA VAL A 106 -16.72 7.82 -2.03
C VAL A 106 -17.94 8.50 -2.63
N LEU A 107 -17.74 9.38 -3.61
CA LEU A 107 -18.83 10.09 -4.28
C LEU A 107 -19.78 9.12 -5.01
N ARG A 108 -19.24 8.04 -5.60
CA ARG A 108 -20.05 6.99 -6.23
C ARG A 108 -20.92 6.26 -5.21
N ARG A 109 -20.35 5.83 -4.08
CA ARG A 109 -21.09 5.17 -2.99
C ARG A 109 -22.16 6.06 -2.39
N GLU A 110 -21.85 7.34 -2.19
CA GLU A 110 -22.83 8.32 -1.72
C GLU A 110 -23.98 8.50 -2.71
N LEU A 111 -23.68 8.57 -4.02
CA LEU A 111 -24.68 8.66 -5.07
C LEU A 111 -25.57 7.39 -5.14
N GLU A 112 -24.96 6.20 -5.04
CA GLU A 112 -25.67 4.93 -5.02
C GLU A 112 -26.61 4.82 -3.80
N ALA A 113 -26.14 5.21 -2.62
CA ALA A 113 -26.94 5.23 -1.39
C ALA A 113 -28.11 6.23 -1.47
N LEU A 114 -27.90 7.41 -2.08
CA LEU A 114 -28.98 8.38 -2.31
C LEU A 114 -30.03 7.86 -3.29
N ARG A 115 -29.61 7.17 -4.35
CA ARG A 115 -30.53 6.58 -5.33
C ARG A 115 -31.38 5.47 -4.72
N GLN A 116 -30.78 4.55 -3.95
CA GLN A 116 -31.53 3.50 -3.25
C GLN A 116 -32.57 4.09 -2.29
N ARG A 117 -32.17 5.07 -1.46
CA ARG A 117 -33.09 5.76 -0.55
C ARG A 117 -34.25 6.44 -1.29
N LEU A 118 -34.00 6.99 -2.48
CA LEU A 118 -35.05 7.59 -3.29
C LEU A 118 -36.01 6.53 -3.85
N GLU A 119 -35.51 5.43 -4.40
CA GLU A 119 -36.32 4.32 -4.90
C GLU A 119 -37.18 3.69 -3.79
N GLU A 120 -36.65 3.54 -2.57
CA GLU A 120 -37.37 3.10 -1.37
C GLU A 120 -38.47 4.08 -0.94
N SER A 121 -38.19 5.40 -1.03
CA SER A 121 -39.19 6.42 -0.71
C SER A 121 -40.35 6.45 -1.71
N VAL A 122 -40.06 6.25 -3.00
CA VAL A 122 -41.08 6.25 -4.06
C VAL A 122 -41.97 5.01 -3.96
N THR A 123 -41.37 3.84 -3.72
CA THR A 123 -42.12 2.59 -3.56
C THR A 123 -43.01 2.59 -2.30
N SER A 124 -42.52 3.14 -1.19
CA SER A 124 -43.32 3.29 0.04
C SER A 124 -44.48 4.28 -0.13
N PHE A 125 -44.30 5.38 -0.87
CA PHE A 125 -45.38 6.34 -1.16
C PHE A 125 -46.47 5.75 -2.06
N SER A 126 -46.11 4.90 -3.03
CA SER A 126 -47.08 4.24 -3.91
C SER A 126 -47.83 3.05 -3.28
N SER A 127 -47.46 2.66 -2.05
CA SER A 127 -48.04 1.51 -1.34
C SER A 127 -49.01 1.91 -0.21
N LEU A 128 -49.30 3.21 -0.06
CA LEU A 128 -50.28 3.81 0.85
C LEU A 128 -51.57 4.15 0.11
#